data_AF-A0A3D1QWV9-F1
#
_entry.id   AF-A0A3D1QWV9-F1
#
_cell.length_a   1.000
_cell.length_b   1.000
_cell.length_c   1.000
_cell.angle_alpha   90.00
_cell.angle_beta   90.00
_cell.angle_gamma   90.00
#
_symmetry.space_group_name_H-M   'P 1'
#
loop_
_entity.id
_entity.type
_entity.pdbx_description
1 polymer ?
#
loop_
_entity_poly.entity_id
_entity_poly.type
_entity_poly.pdbx_seq_one_letter_code
_entity_poly.pdbx_strand_id
1 'polypeptide(L)'
;PIGMGKQDLYFGKPMPPEELSALPYKERKERVIAAINALGPANAVEEPLPGDPAFAALVDERVGRTGASHEHATLLEVLRELGDPHPEIRELIEAEDEGLLTLSGDGKGRWLAELARRLYGERGAKVIVGGR
;
A
#
# COMPACT_ATOMS: atom_id res chain seq x y z
N PRO A 1 -9.28 5.35 -1.40
CA PRO A 1 -10.47 4.77 -2.08
C PRO A 1 -11.76 5.29 -1.44
N ILE A 2 -12.87 5.38 -2.17
CA ILE A 2 -14.14 5.82 -1.57
C ILE A 2 -14.55 4.81 -0.51
N GLY A 3 -14.84 5.29 0.71
CA GLY A 3 -15.31 4.47 1.82
C GLY A 3 -14.42 3.28 2.17
N MET A 4 -13.09 3.43 2.08
CA MET A 4 -12.12 2.34 2.25
C MET A 4 -12.32 1.12 1.34
N GLY A 5 -13.00 1.30 0.21
CA GLY A 5 -13.12 0.26 -0.81
C GLY A 5 -11.80 -0.06 -1.51
N LYS A 6 -11.90 -0.82 -2.60
CA LYS A 6 -10.73 -1.24 -3.39
C LYS A 6 -10.66 -0.47 -4.70
N GLN A 7 -9.52 -0.57 -5.37
CA GLN A 7 -9.36 -0.12 -6.75
C GLN A 7 -9.08 -1.32 -7.62
N ASP A 8 -9.78 -1.43 -8.74
CA ASP A 8 -9.41 -2.37 -9.79
C ASP A 8 -8.26 -1.78 -10.61
N LEU A 9 -7.19 -2.56 -10.75
CA LEU A 9 -6.01 -2.19 -11.53
C LEU A 9 -5.89 -3.14 -12.72
N TYR A 10 -6.00 -2.56 -13.92
CA TYR A 10 -5.83 -3.31 -15.16
C TYR A 10 -4.38 -3.21 -15.64
N PHE A 11 -3.69 -4.34 -15.69
CA PHE A 11 -2.35 -4.42 -16.28
C PHE A 11 -2.45 -4.94 -17.71
N GLY A 12 -2.04 -4.11 -18.66
CA GLY A 12 -2.03 -4.47 -20.08
C GLY A 12 -0.94 -5.50 -20.40
N LYS A 13 -1.05 -6.11 -21.59
CA LYS A 13 0.00 -6.99 -22.11
C LYS A 13 1.31 -6.20 -22.30
N PRO A 14 2.46 -6.67 -21.79
CA PRO A 14 3.75 -6.05 -22.07
C PRO A 14 4.02 -5.96 -23.58
N MET A 15 4.57 -4.82 -24.02
CA MET A 15 4.95 -4.58 -25.42
C MET A 15 6.48 -4.50 -25.52
N PRO A 16 7.17 -5.54 -26.03
CA PRO A 16 8.62 -5.53 -26.17
C PRO A 16 9.09 -4.43 -27.14
N PRO A 17 10.27 -3.81 -26.91
CA PRO A 17 10.83 -2.82 -27.82
C PRO A 17 11.02 -3.34 -29.25
N GLU A 18 11.30 -4.63 -29.41
CA GLU A 18 11.52 -5.29 -30.70
C GLU A 18 10.23 -5.36 -31.52
N GLU A 19 9.08 -5.65 -30.89
CA GLU A 19 7.76 -5.67 -31.55
C GLU A 19 7.40 -4.27 -32.08
N LEU A 20 7.68 -3.23 -31.29
CA LEU A 20 7.40 -1.86 -31.69
C LEU A 20 8.39 -1.36 -32.75
N SER A 21 9.68 -1.64 -32.61
CA SER A 21 10.71 -1.12 -33.53
C SER A 21 10.58 -1.66 -34.95
N ALA A 22 9.96 -2.83 -35.13
CA ALA A 22 9.63 -3.39 -36.44
C ALA A 22 8.52 -2.62 -37.18
N LEU A 23 7.74 -1.77 -36.51
CA LEU A 23 6.63 -1.02 -37.09
C LEU A 23 7.04 0.40 -37.55
N PRO A 24 6.46 0.91 -38.65
CA PRO A 24 6.56 2.32 -39.03
C PRO A 24 6.13 3.26 -37.88
N TYR A 25 6.68 4.48 -37.85
CA TYR A 25 6.46 5.41 -36.73
C TYR A 25 4.99 5.71 -36.44
N LYS A 26 4.16 5.84 -37.49
CA LYS A 26 2.72 6.05 -37.36
C LYS A 26 2.04 4.85 -36.69
N GLU A 27 2.28 3.66 -37.21
CA GLU A 27 1.67 2.40 -36.72
C GLU A 27 2.10 2.08 -35.27
N ARG A 28 3.34 2.40 -34.90
CA ARG A 28 3.80 2.31 -33.49
C ARG A 28 2.91 3.09 -32.54
N LYS A 29 2.61 4.35 -32.86
CA LYS A 29 1.75 5.20 -32.02
C LYS A 29 0.35 4.66 -31.94
N GLU A 30 -0.22 4.29 -33.08
CA GLU A 30 -1.58 3.75 -33.17
C GLU A 30 -1.71 2.49 -32.32
N ARG A 31 -0.72 1.58 -32.39
CA ARG A 31 -0.69 0.34 -31.59
C ARG A 31 -0.67 0.60 -30.08
N VAL A 32 0.13 1.55 -29.61
CA VAL A 32 0.23 1.89 -28.18
C VAL A 32 -1.05 2.57 -27.70
N ILE A 33 -1.55 3.56 -28.45
CA ILE A 33 -2.79 4.27 -28.11
C ILE A 33 -3.98 3.31 -28.07
N ALA A 34 -4.08 2.41 -29.05
CA ALA A 34 -5.14 1.40 -29.07
C ALA A 34 -5.07 0.48 -27.85
N ALA A 35 -3.86 0.06 -27.43
CA ALA A 35 -3.69 -0.77 -26.24
C ALA A 35 -4.11 -0.06 -24.96
N ILE A 36 -3.76 1.22 -24.80
CA ILE A 36 -4.16 2.05 -23.64
C ILE A 36 -5.68 2.25 -23.63
N ASN A 37 -6.26 2.65 -24.76
CA ASN A 37 -7.69 2.94 -24.84
C ASN A 37 -8.58 1.69 -24.67
N ALA A 38 -8.03 0.50 -24.93
CA ALA A 38 -8.72 -0.77 -24.72
C ALA A 38 -8.42 -1.40 -23.36
N LEU A 39 -7.60 -0.76 -22.51
CA LEU A 39 -7.24 -1.29 -21.19
C LEU A 39 -8.29 -0.91 -20.16
N GLY A 40 -9.00 -1.91 -19.64
CA GLY A 40 -10.06 -1.70 -18.65
C GLY A 40 -11.39 -1.26 -19.29
N PRO A 41 -12.39 -0.91 -18.46
CA PRO A 41 -13.68 -0.43 -18.94
C PRO A 41 -13.54 0.95 -19.59
N ALA A 42 -14.49 1.31 -20.45
CA ALA A 42 -14.54 2.66 -21.00
C ALA A 42 -14.87 3.68 -19.90
N ASN A 43 -14.26 4.87 -19.96
CA ASN A 43 -14.49 5.95 -18.98
C ASN A 43 -15.97 6.30 -18.78
N ALA A 44 -16.81 6.11 -19.81
CA ALA A 44 -18.25 6.40 -19.74
C ALA A 44 -19.04 5.46 -18.80
N VAL A 45 -18.46 4.31 -18.45
CA VAL A 45 -19.07 3.29 -17.58
C VAL A 45 -18.17 2.96 -16.37
N GLU A 46 -17.08 3.70 -16.19
CA GLU A 46 -16.20 3.56 -15.03
C GLU A 46 -16.90 4.13 -13.80
N GLU A 47 -17.09 3.30 -12.78
CA GLU A 47 -17.65 3.70 -11.50
C GLU A 47 -16.74 3.23 -10.35
N PRO A 48 -16.67 3.98 -9.24
CA PRO A 48 -15.97 3.52 -8.05
C PRO A 48 -16.53 2.19 -7.56
N LEU A 49 -15.65 1.28 -7.14
CA LEU A 49 -16.08 0.08 -6.44
C LEU A 49 -16.80 0.44 -5.13
N PRO A 50 -17.69 -0.44 -4.63
CA PRO A 50 -18.28 -0.27 -3.31
C PRO A 50 -17.22 -0.08 -2.22
N GLY A 51 -17.56 0.75 -1.23
CA GLY A 51 -16.74 0.90 -0.02
C GLY A 51 -16.67 -0.39 0.79
N ASP A 52 -15.75 -0.42 1.76
CA ASP A 52 -15.60 -1.50 2.74
C ASP A 52 -15.86 -0.96 4.17
N PRO A 53 -17.12 -1.03 4.65
CA PRO A 53 -17.47 -0.53 5.97
C PRO A 53 -16.78 -1.27 7.11
N ALA A 54 -16.46 -2.55 6.92
CA ALA A 54 -15.79 -3.35 7.95
C ALA A 54 -14.34 -2.90 8.10
N PHE A 55 -13.63 -2.72 6.99
CA PHE A 55 -12.26 -2.19 7.02
C PHE A 55 -12.21 -0.75 7.53
N ALA A 56 -13.17 0.10 7.12
CA ALA A 56 -13.27 1.46 7.65
C ALA A 56 -13.40 1.50 9.18
N ALA A 57 -14.22 0.62 9.75
CA ALA A 57 -14.38 0.51 11.20
C ALA A 57 -13.08 0.08 11.90
N LEU A 58 -12.29 -0.84 11.31
CA LEU A 58 -10.98 -1.24 11.85
C LEU A 58 -10.00 -0.06 11.89
N VAL A 59 -9.96 0.73 10.81
CA VAL A 59 -9.12 1.94 10.76
C VAL A 59 -9.54 2.96 11.81
N ASP A 60 -10.83 3.25 11.91
CA ASP A 60 -11.35 4.23 12.88
C ASP A 60 -11.12 3.79 14.33
N GLU A 61 -11.30 2.50 14.63
CA GLU A 61 -10.99 1.92 15.93
C GLU A 61 -9.51 2.12 16.28
N ARG A 62 -8.61 1.84 15.34
CA ARG A 62 -7.16 2.03 15.55
C ARG A 62 -6.83 3.49 15.79
N VAL A 63 -7.36 4.41 15.00
CA VAL A 63 -7.15 5.86 15.18
C VAL A 63 -7.55 6.28 16.60
N GLY A 64 -8.73 5.84 17.06
CA GLY A 64 -9.20 6.11 18.41
C GLY A 64 -8.27 5.54 19.49
N ARG A 65 -7.91 4.26 19.35
CA ARG A 65 -7.08 3.52 20.31
C ARG A 65 -5.67 4.10 20.42
N THR A 66 -4.99 4.31 19.30
CA THR A 66 -3.55 4.60 19.30
C THR A 66 -3.20 6.06 19.01
N GLY A 67 -4.11 6.83 18.42
CA GLY A 67 -3.85 8.20 18.01
C GLY A 67 -2.99 8.32 16.75
N ALA A 68 -2.78 7.23 16.00
CA ALA A 68 -2.20 7.30 14.67
C ALA A 68 -3.09 8.17 13.75
N SER A 69 -2.47 8.83 12.75
CA SER A 69 -3.27 9.49 11.72
C SER A 69 -4.06 8.46 10.92
N HIS A 70 -5.17 8.88 10.34
CA HIS A 70 -6.05 7.99 9.58
C HIS A 70 -5.31 7.26 8.45
N GLU A 71 -4.38 7.93 7.77
CA GLU A 71 -3.56 7.36 6.69
C GLU A 71 -2.60 6.29 7.20
N HIS A 72 -1.96 6.51 8.35
CA HIS A 72 -1.00 5.55 8.91
C HIS A 72 -1.69 4.36 9.55
N ALA A 73 -2.87 4.58 10.17
CA ALA A 73 -3.72 3.49 10.63
C ALA A 73 -4.19 2.62 9.46
N THR A 74 -4.64 3.26 8.36
CA THR A 74 -4.99 2.58 7.10
C THR A 74 -3.84 1.73 6.58
N LEU A 75 -2.62 2.31 6.50
CA LEU A 75 -1.44 1.59 6.00
C LEU A 75 -1.13 0.35 6.84
N LEU A 76 -1.18 0.46 8.17
CA LEU A 76 -0.91 -0.69 9.05
C LEU A 76 -1.98 -1.77 8.92
N GLU A 77 -3.26 -1.42 8.83
CA GLU A 77 -4.33 -2.40 8.61
C GLU A 77 -4.22 -3.10 7.26
N VAL A 78 -3.86 -2.38 6.19
CA VAL A 78 -3.57 -3.00 4.88
C VAL A 78 -2.42 -4.00 4.98
N LEU A 79 -1.34 -3.67 5.72
CA LEU A 79 -0.23 -4.59 5.92
C LEU A 79 -0.65 -5.84 6.72
N ARG A 80 -1.60 -5.70 7.65
CA ARG A 80 -2.17 -6.81 8.43
C ARG A 80 -3.04 -7.76 7.62
N GLU A 81 -3.63 -7.31 6.52
CA GLU A 81 -4.38 -8.17 5.60
C GLU A 81 -3.49 -9.04 4.69
N LEU A 82 -2.16 -8.81 4.67
CA LEU A 82 -1.25 -9.62 3.87
C LEU A 82 -1.20 -11.06 4.40
N GLY A 83 -1.52 -12.03 3.53
CA GLY A 83 -1.48 -13.45 3.89
C GLY A 83 -0.07 -14.00 4.17
N ASP A 84 0.96 -13.47 3.49
CA ASP A 84 2.37 -13.82 3.73
C ASP A 84 3.24 -12.56 3.68
N PRO A 85 3.30 -11.78 4.77
CA PRO A 85 4.12 -10.58 4.82
C PRO A 85 5.61 -10.95 4.88
N HIS A 86 6.44 -10.15 4.22
CA HIS A 86 7.90 -10.25 4.36
C HIS A 86 8.30 -10.17 5.85
N PRO A 87 9.34 -10.90 6.32
CA PRO A 87 9.69 -10.96 7.74
C PRO A 87 9.80 -9.61 8.46
N GLU A 88 10.37 -8.59 7.80
CA GLU A 88 10.46 -7.23 8.39
C GLU A 88 9.09 -6.57 8.61
N ILE A 89 8.11 -6.83 7.74
CA ILE A 89 6.74 -6.33 7.88
C ILE A 89 6.01 -7.11 8.98
N ARG A 90 6.23 -8.43 9.02
CA ARG A 90 5.70 -9.28 10.08
C ARG A 90 6.16 -8.80 11.46
N GLU A 91 7.45 -8.50 11.61
CA GLU A 91 8.02 -7.96 12.85
C GLU A 91 7.37 -6.63 13.26
N LEU A 92 7.10 -5.71 12.32
CA LEU A 92 6.38 -4.48 12.61
C LEU A 92 4.94 -4.74 13.09
N ILE A 93 4.24 -5.69 12.46
CA ILE A 93 2.86 -6.03 12.82
C ILE A 93 2.81 -6.63 14.24
N GLU A 94 3.67 -7.62 14.50
CA GLU A 94 3.74 -8.36 15.76
C GLU A 94 4.19 -7.44 16.91
N ALA A 95 5.18 -6.59 16.69
CA ALA A 95 5.66 -5.66 17.71
C ALA A 95 4.60 -4.64 18.15
N GLU A 96 3.65 -4.29 17.28
CA GLU A 96 2.49 -3.47 17.67
C GLU A 96 1.55 -4.24 18.61
N ASP A 97 1.34 -5.54 18.37
CA ASP A 97 0.50 -6.38 19.22
C ASP A 97 1.17 -6.66 20.58
N GLU A 98 2.50 -6.81 20.58
CA GLU A 98 3.32 -6.99 21.78
C GLU A 98 3.59 -5.68 22.54
N GLY A 99 3.38 -4.52 21.91
CA GLY A 99 3.55 -3.21 22.51
C GLY A 99 4.99 -2.67 22.53
N LEU A 100 5.95 -3.36 21.89
CA LEU A 100 7.35 -2.96 21.86
C LEU A 100 8.07 -3.41 20.58
N LEU A 101 8.66 -2.46 19.86
CA LEU A 101 9.58 -2.69 18.75
C LEU A 101 11.00 -2.26 19.12
N THR A 102 11.98 -3.14 18.91
CA THR A 102 13.41 -2.82 19.12
C THR A 102 14.19 -2.97 17.82
N LEU A 103 14.85 -1.90 17.39
CA LEU A 103 15.58 -1.82 16.13
C LEU A 103 17.07 -1.53 16.36
N SER A 104 17.89 -1.85 15.35
CA SER A 104 19.31 -1.51 15.34
C SER A 104 19.53 0.00 15.36
N GLY A 105 20.69 0.42 15.84
CA GLY A 105 21.09 1.83 15.89
C GLY A 105 21.60 2.39 14.55
N ASP A 106 21.52 1.64 13.45
CA ASP A 106 22.04 2.04 12.14
C ASP A 106 21.07 2.95 11.35
N GLY A 107 21.42 3.30 10.12
CA GLY A 107 20.58 4.16 9.27
C GLY A 107 19.22 3.55 8.93
N LYS A 108 19.17 2.24 8.68
CA LYS A 108 17.94 1.51 8.37
C LYS A 108 17.05 1.44 9.61
N GLY A 109 17.61 1.09 10.77
CA GLY A 109 16.89 1.01 12.03
C GLY A 109 16.29 2.35 12.46
N ARG A 110 17.03 3.46 12.28
CA ARG A 110 16.48 4.81 12.54
C ARG A 110 15.33 5.17 11.60
N TRP A 111 15.44 4.81 10.31
CA TRP A 111 14.37 5.06 9.33
C TRP A 111 13.13 4.22 9.64
N LEU A 112 13.29 2.93 9.91
CA LEU A 112 12.19 2.04 10.30
C LEU A 112 11.52 2.51 11.60
N ALA A 113 12.30 3.03 12.55
CA ALA A 113 11.74 3.55 13.79
C ALA A 113 10.84 4.76 13.57
N GLU A 114 11.18 5.64 12.63
CA GLU A 114 10.33 6.77 12.27
C GLU A 114 9.02 6.31 11.62
N LEU A 115 9.10 5.35 10.69
CA LEU A 115 7.90 4.76 10.09
C LEU A 115 7.02 4.10 11.16
N ALA A 116 7.60 3.26 12.02
CA ALA A 116 6.89 2.53 13.06
C ALA A 116 6.16 3.49 14.02
N ARG A 117 6.80 4.58 14.48
CA ARG A 117 6.15 5.57 15.34
C ARG A 117 4.90 6.19 14.70
N ARG A 118 4.92 6.44 13.39
CA ARG A 118 3.75 6.97 12.67
C ARG A 118 2.64 5.94 12.52
N LEU A 119 3.00 4.69 12.21
CA LEU A 119 2.07 3.57 12.09
C LEU A 119 1.38 3.26 13.43
N TYR A 120 2.14 3.27 14.51
CA TYR A 120 1.64 2.94 15.84
C TYR A 120 0.88 4.11 16.46
N GLY A 121 1.27 5.35 16.16
CA GLY A 121 0.68 6.53 16.78
C GLY A 121 1.20 6.78 18.20
N GLU A 122 0.77 7.89 18.79
CA GLU A 122 1.31 8.40 20.06
C GLU A 122 1.10 7.46 21.25
N ARG A 123 0.05 6.63 21.21
CA ARG A 123 -0.35 5.69 22.27
C ARG A 123 -0.18 4.22 21.86
N GLY A 124 0.39 3.94 20.69
CA GLY A 124 0.67 2.59 20.21
C GLY A 124 1.92 1.98 20.84
N ALA A 125 2.49 0.97 20.19
CA ALA A 125 3.70 0.31 20.67
C ALA A 125 4.89 1.26 20.80
N LYS A 126 5.74 0.98 21.79
CA LYS A 126 6.98 1.75 22.02
C LYS A 126 8.04 1.35 21.01
N VAL A 127 8.79 2.31 20.50
CA VAL A 127 9.86 2.08 19.52
C VAL A 127 11.22 2.47 20.09
N ILE A 128 12.11 1.49 20.27
CA ILE A 128 13.47 1.66 20.78
C ILE A 128 14.49 1.47 19.65
N VAL A 129 15.47 2.37 19.57
CA VAL A 129 16.56 2.33 18.59
C VAL A 129 17.88 2.09 19.32
N GLY A 130 18.70 1.16 18.83
CA GLY A 130 19.99 0.79 19.42
C GLY A 130 19.91 -0.28 20.50
N GLY A 131 18.82 -1.06 20.54
CA GLY A 131 18.64 -2.16 21.49
C GLY A 131 19.02 -3.55 20.96
N ARG A 132 19.51 -3.64 19.72
CA ARG A 132 20.06 -4.85 19.09
C ARG A 132 21.49 -4.62 18.63
#